data_AF-A0AAN9U8Z0-F1
#
_entry.id   AF-A0AAN9U8Z0-F1
#
_cell.length_a   1.000
_cell.length_b   1.000
_cell.length_c   1.000
_cell.angle_alpha   90.00
_cell.angle_beta   90.00
_cell.angle_gamma   90.00
#
_symmetry.space_group_name_H-M   'P 1'
#
loop_
_entity.id
_entity.type
_entity.pdbx_description
1 polymer ?
#
loop_
_entity_poly.entity_id
_entity_poly.type
_entity_poly.pdbx_seq_one_letter_code
_entity_poly.pdbx_strand_id
1 'polypeptide(L)'
;MSVASILLPKDGEPISHAMWSINQIFGLKIINTMITTTGSSEDESLQDFTSVRGRIPFTGSFRSSSHGQFVERMGELSPEGGKRSLYKSITVKLNLALMSAAVDLWYRSADVIRSVVGHIHTLVLHPLPLGMLEASSRIAATDGATSPAVTSNFLGLNPQEGPLLIVEICTTYNNAENDDLVAKTHTKYLDEVTILAREMGLDYRYIFANYAWPTEPVMAGYGAERLACLRKVAAKYDPKGFFQGQFVGGFKIGRLR
;
A
#
# COMPACT_ATOMS: atom_id res chain seq x y z
N MET A 1 34.72 3.65 3.95
CA MET A 1 34.08 4.56 4.92
C MET A 1 33.28 3.71 5.87
N SER A 2 33.62 3.78 7.16
CA SER A 2 32.94 3.05 8.24
C SER A 2 31.46 3.42 8.23
N VAL A 3 30.58 2.44 8.01
CA VAL A 3 29.15 2.60 8.22
C VAL A 3 28.99 2.78 9.72
N ALA A 4 28.97 4.04 10.16
CA ALA A 4 28.62 4.40 11.52
C ALA A 4 27.33 3.66 11.86
N SER A 5 27.38 2.90 12.95
CA SER A 5 26.30 2.09 13.47
C SER A 5 25.02 2.91 13.58
N ILE A 6 24.14 2.79 12.58
CA ILE A 6 22.76 3.27 12.70
C ILE A 6 22.13 2.34 13.75
N LEU A 7 22.02 2.84 14.97
CA LEU A 7 21.39 2.15 16.09
C LEU A 7 19.96 1.81 15.69
N LEU A 8 19.58 0.55 15.87
CA LEU A 8 18.20 0.10 15.73
C LEU A 8 17.31 0.93 16.66
N PRO A 9 16.06 1.27 16.27
CA PRO A 9 15.00 1.42 17.25
C PRO A 9 14.94 0.09 18.01
N LYS A 10 15.23 0.12 19.31
CA LYS A 10 15.11 -1.04 20.19
C LYS A 10 13.65 -1.53 20.19
N ASP A 11 13.42 -2.79 20.56
CA ASP A 11 12.06 -3.26 20.82
C ASP A 11 11.36 -2.28 21.78
N GLY A 12 10.25 -1.69 21.34
CA GLY A 12 9.53 -0.62 22.05
C GLY A 12 9.73 0.80 21.50
N GLU A 13 10.59 1.02 20.51
CA GLU A 13 10.73 2.33 19.86
C GLU A 13 9.64 2.57 18.79
N PRO A 14 9.04 3.77 18.72
CA PRO A 14 7.93 4.08 17.82
C PRO A 14 8.23 3.86 16.33
N ILE A 15 7.41 3.02 15.68
CA ILE A 15 7.26 3.03 14.23
C ILE A 15 5.94 3.72 13.91
N SER A 16 6.02 4.88 13.27
CA SER A 16 4.87 5.65 12.81
C SER A 16 4.50 5.22 11.39
N HIS A 17 3.25 4.85 11.19
CA HIS A 17 2.66 4.52 9.90
C HIS A 17 1.45 5.43 9.70
N ALA A 18 1.37 6.04 8.52
CA ALA A 18 0.27 6.93 8.16
C ALA A 18 -0.29 6.56 6.80
N MET A 19 -1.61 6.72 6.64
CA MET A 19 -2.30 6.64 5.36
C MET A 19 -3.27 7.81 5.26
N TRP A 20 -3.26 8.49 4.11
CA TRP A 20 -4.26 9.49 3.78
C TRP A 20 -5.22 8.94 2.75
N SER A 21 -6.47 9.34 2.82
CA SER A 21 -7.42 9.05 1.75
C SER A 21 -8.32 10.23 1.44
N ILE A 22 -8.71 10.34 0.18
CA ILE A 22 -9.72 11.28 -0.29
C ILE A 22 -10.89 10.46 -0.80
N ASN A 23 -12.08 10.69 -0.26
CA ASN A 23 -13.27 9.89 -0.49
C ASN A 23 -14.34 10.74 -1.14
N GLN A 24 -15.00 10.23 -2.18
CA GLN A 24 -16.23 10.77 -2.72
C GLN A 24 -17.41 9.90 -2.26
N ILE A 25 -18.30 10.49 -1.46
CA ILE A 25 -19.49 9.82 -0.91
C ILE A 25 -20.65 10.80 -0.97
N PHE A 26 -21.78 10.41 -1.57
CA PHE A 26 -22.94 11.29 -1.76
C PHE A 26 -22.62 12.64 -2.42
N GLY A 27 -21.59 12.67 -3.28
CA GLY A 27 -21.08 13.90 -3.92
C GLY A 27 -20.22 14.81 -3.01
N LEU A 28 -20.09 14.49 -1.72
CA LEU A 28 -19.15 15.14 -0.81
C LEU A 28 -17.74 14.59 -1.00
N LYS A 29 -16.74 15.44 -0.81
CA LYS A 29 -15.31 15.09 -0.85
C LYS A 29 -14.76 15.16 0.57
N ILE A 30 -14.32 14.02 1.11
CA ILE A 30 -13.87 13.90 2.50
C ILE A 30 -12.42 13.42 2.53
N ILE A 31 -11.55 14.20 3.16
CA ILE A 31 -10.16 13.80 3.43
C ILE A 31 -10.13 13.10 4.80
N ASN A 32 -9.63 11.87 4.81
CA ASN A 32 -9.43 11.06 6.00
C ASN A 32 -7.95 10.77 6.19
N THR A 33 -7.55 10.53 7.44
CA THR A 33 -6.17 10.19 7.78
C THR A 33 -6.18 9.18 8.90
N MET A 34 -5.38 8.13 8.73
CA MET A 34 -5.11 7.12 9.74
C MET A 34 -3.63 7.22 10.09
N ILE A 35 -3.32 7.30 11.38
CA ILE A 35 -1.96 7.32 11.90
C ILE A 35 -1.91 6.28 13.02
N THR A 36 -0.88 5.43 12.98
CA THR A 36 -0.61 4.42 14.00
C THR A 36 0.86 4.50 14.39
N THR A 37 1.13 4.58 15.69
CA THR A 37 2.48 4.56 16.26
C THR A 37 2.61 3.35 17.18
N THR A 38 3.68 2.55 17.04
CA THR A 38 3.86 1.34 17.85
C THR A 38 4.97 1.52 18.90
N GLY A 39 4.66 1.51 20.19
CA GLY A 39 5.67 1.45 21.25
C GLY A 39 5.97 2.77 21.97
N SER A 40 5.44 3.91 21.51
CA SER A 40 5.51 5.15 22.27
C SER A 40 4.44 5.18 23.37
N SER A 41 4.83 5.52 24.61
CA SER A 41 3.91 5.95 25.67
C SER A 41 3.51 7.42 25.53
N GLU A 42 4.21 8.18 24.68
CA GLU A 42 3.92 9.57 24.37
C GLU A 42 3.06 9.66 23.11
N ASP A 43 1.91 10.31 23.25
CA ASP A 43 1.05 10.68 22.12
C ASP A 43 1.83 11.68 21.23
N GLU A 44 2.20 11.28 20.00
CA GLU A 44 2.69 12.25 19.01
C GLU A 44 1.63 13.35 18.85
N SER A 45 2.03 14.62 19.04
CA SER A 45 1.11 15.74 18.92
C SER A 45 0.64 15.90 17.47
N LEU A 46 -0.60 15.48 17.20
CA LEU A 46 -1.27 15.72 15.92
C LEU A 46 -1.94 17.10 15.87
N GLN A 47 -1.53 18.07 16.67
CA GLN A 47 -2.16 19.40 16.71
C GLN A 47 -2.12 20.11 15.35
N ASP A 48 -1.00 20.04 14.64
CA ASP A 48 -0.88 20.64 13.31
C ASP A 48 -1.86 20.04 12.29
N PHE A 49 -2.12 18.72 12.39
CA PHE A 49 -3.10 18.05 11.55
C PHE A 49 -4.54 18.35 11.98
N THR A 50 -4.81 18.28 13.28
CA THR A 50 -6.15 18.45 13.84
C THR A 50 -6.63 19.90 13.86
N SER A 51 -5.72 20.87 13.72
CA SER A 51 -6.00 22.31 13.62
C SER A 51 -6.34 22.77 12.19
N VAL A 52 -6.21 21.90 11.19
CA VAL A 52 -6.58 22.23 9.80
C VAL A 52 -8.06 22.63 9.74
N ARG A 53 -8.30 23.82 9.18
CA ARG A 53 -9.65 24.39 9.04
C ARG A 53 -10.52 23.49 8.15
N GLY A 54 -11.78 23.31 8.54
CA GLY A 54 -12.73 22.46 7.80
C GLY A 54 -12.89 21.05 8.35
N ARG A 55 -12.19 20.71 9.44
CA ARG A 55 -12.46 19.50 10.21
C ARG A 55 -13.92 19.50 10.69
N ILE A 56 -14.62 18.40 10.47
CA ILE A 56 -15.97 18.19 11.00
C ILE A 56 -15.85 17.83 12.49
N PRO A 57 -16.45 18.61 13.42
CA PRO A 57 -16.41 18.28 14.84
C PRO A 57 -16.91 16.85 15.10
N PHE A 58 -16.34 16.17 16.10
CA PHE A 58 -16.68 14.78 16.48
C PHE A 58 -16.36 13.71 15.43
N THR A 59 -15.75 14.06 14.29
CA THR A 59 -15.16 13.09 13.37
C THR A 59 -13.70 12.83 13.76
N GLY A 60 -13.34 11.56 13.90
CA GLY A 60 -12.00 11.10 14.32
C GLY A 60 -11.91 10.59 15.75
N SER A 61 -11.00 9.64 15.97
CA SER A 61 -10.70 9.04 17.27
C SER A 61 -9.19 8.88 17.36
N PHE A 62 -8.58 9.45 18.40
CA PHE A 62 -7.17 9.25 18.72
C PHE A 62 -7.11 8.53 20.07
N ARG A 63 -6.58 7.31 20.07
CA ARG A 63 -6.52 6.45 21.26
C ARG A 63 -5.47 5.37 21.08
N SER A 64 -4.83 4.98 22.18
CA SER A 64 -4.07 3.73 22.24
C SER A 64 -5.02 2.53 22.15
N SER A 65 -4.66 1.51 21.37
CA SER A 65 -5.47 0.30 21.19
C SER A 65 -4.57 -0.87 20.77
N SER A 66 -5.06 -2.10 20.85
CA SER A 66 -4.35 -3.27 20.34
C SER A 66 -4.68 -3.51 18.86
N HIS A 67 -3.82 -4.25 18.15
CA HIS A 67 -4.09 -4.63 16.76
C HIS A 67 -5.40 -5.44 16.63
N GLY A 68 -5.71 -6.33 17.60
CA GLY A 68 -6.95 -7.11 17.60
C GLY A 68 -8.20 -6.23 17.68
N GLN A 69 -8.23 -5.28 18.61
CA GLN A 69 -9.35 -4.32 18.75
C GLN A 69 -9.50 -3.42 17.51
N PHE A 70 -8.38 -3.08 16.87
CA PHE A 70 -8.40 -2.33 15.62
C PHE A 70 -9.05 -3.16 14.50
N VAL A 71 -8.68 -4.44 14.37
CA VAL A 71 -9.28 -5.37 13.40
C VAL A 71 -10.78 -5.53 13.64
N GLU A 72 -11.21 -5.75 14.89
CA GLU A 72 -12.63 -5.85 15.25
C GLU A 72 -13.41 -4.60 14.82
N ARG A 73 -12.90 -3.41 15.17
CA ARG A 73 -13.53 -2.13 14.81
C ARG A 73 -13.61 -1.92 13.30
N MET A 74 -12.54 -2.23 12.57
CA MET A 74 -12.56 -2.12 11.10
C MET A 74 -13.52 -3.15 10.49
N GLY A 75 -13.66 -4.31 11.11
CA GLY A 75 -14.64 -5.33 10.75
C GLY A 75 -16.09 -4.84 10.85
N GLU A 76 -16.42 -4.08 11.90
CA GLU A 76 -17.76 -3.47 12.08
C GLU A 76 -18.15 -2.49 10.96
N LEU A 77 -17.16 -1.89 10.28
CA LEU A 77 -17.40 -1.00 9.14
C LEU A 77 -17.65 -1.75 7.82
N SER A 78 -17.45 -3.07 7.82
CA SER A 78 -17.71 -3.89 6.63
C SER A 78 -19.22 -4.02 6.42
N PRO A 79 -19.75 -3.71 5.22
CA PRO A 79 -21.18 -3.79 4.97
C PRO A 79 -21.68 -5.23 5.09
N GLU A 80 -22.78 -5.40 5.82
CA GLU A 80 -23.49 -6.67 5.91
C GLU A 80 -23.91 -7.15 4.50
N GLY A 81 -23.68 -8.43 4.19
CA GLY A 81 -23.92 -8.99 2.86
C GLY A 81 -22.84 -8.66 1.81
N GLY A 82 -21.82 -7.87 2.18
CA GLY A 82 -20.73 -7.49 1.30
C GLY A 82 -21.12 -6.40 0.28
N LYS A 83 -20.11 -5.81 -0.35
CA LYS A 83 -20.27 -4.91 -1.49
C LYS A 83 -19.34 -5.33 -2.60
N ARG A 84 -19.65 -4.92 -3.83
CA ARG A 84 -18.69 -5.00 -4.92
C ARG A 84 -17.59 -4.00 -4.61
N SER A 85 -16.35 -4.46 -4.67
CA SER A 85 -15.17 -3.64 -4.39
C SER A 85 -14.12 -3.87 -5.45
N LEU A 86 -13.55 -2.80 -5.97
CA LEU A 86 -12.43 -2.84 -6.91
C LEU A 86 -11.27 -2.06 -6.32
N TYR A 87 -10.10 -2.69 -6.28
CA TYR A 87 -8.85 -2.11 -5.79
C TYR A 87 -7.82 -2.21 -6.91
N LYS A 88 -7.04 -1.15 -7.09
CA LYS A 88 -5.87 -1.15 -7.96
C LYS A 88 -4.85 -0.15 -7.44
N SER A 89 -3.57 -0.43 -7.62
CA SER A 89 -2.52 0.46 -7.12
C SER A 89 -1.31 0.51 -8.03
N ILE A 90 -0.55 1.60 -7.92
CA ILE A 90 0.80 1.74 -8.45
C ILE A 90 1.72 2.22 -7.33
N THR A 91 3.03 2.07 -7.50
CA THR A 91 4.02 2.68 -6.62
C THR A 91 4.81 3.74 -7.38
N VAL A 92 5.06 4.86 -6.73
CA VAL A 92 5.88 5.96 -7.24
C VAL A 92 6.86 6.41 -6.15
N LYS A 93 7.90 7.15 -6.53
CA LYS A 93 8.71 7.89 -5.56
C LYS A 93 7.89 9.04 -4.99
N LEU A 94 7.99 9.25 -3.68
CA LEU A 94 7.22 10.30 -3.00
C LEU A 94 7.61 11.68 -3.53
N ASN A 95 6.65 12.40 -4.09
CA ASN A 95 6.86 13.74 -4.62
C ASN A 95 5.56 14.55 -4.55
N LEU A 96 5.62 15.75 -3.96
CA LEU A 96 4.42 16.56 -3.73
C LEU A 96 3.72 16.99 -5.02
N ALA A 97 4.46 17.35 -6.08
CA ALA A 97 3.88 17.79 -7.34
C ALA A 97 3.13 16.63 -8.03
N LEU A 98 3.72 15.43 -8.04
CA LEU A 98 3.05 14.24 -8.56
C LEU A 98 1.82 13.87 -7.71
N MET A 99 1.90 13.99 -6.38
CA MET A 99 0.75 13.77 -5.50
C MET A 99 -0.40 14.74 -5.80
N SER A 100 -0.12 16.04 -5.94
CA SER A 100 -1.13 17.03 -6.29
C SER A 100 -1.77 16.71 -7.65
N ALA A 101 -0.96 16.38 -8.65
CA ALA A 101 -1.49 15.98 -9.96
C ALA A 101 -2.34 14.70 -9.90
N ALA A 102 -1.94 13.72 -9.10
CA ALA A 102 -2.72 12.50 -8.87
C ALA A 102 -4.06 12.77 -8.18
N VAL A 103 -4.14 13.77 -7.29
CA VAL A 103 -5.42 14.22 -6.71
C VAL A 103 -6.30 14.90 -7.75
N ASP A 104 -5.74 15.75 -8.61
CA ASP A 104 -6.49 16.41 -9.68
C ASP A 104 -7.06 15.41 -10.70
N LEU A 105 -6.25 14.42 -11.09
CA LEU A 105 -6.70 13.31 -11.94
C LEU A 105 -7.80 12.49 -11.25
N TRP A 106 -7.70 12.29 -9.93
CA TRP A 106 -8.71 11.56 -9.18
C TRP A 106 -10.03 12.33 -9.11
N TYR A 107 -10.01 13.66 -9.03
CA TYR A 107 -11.26 14.43 -9.14
C TYR A 107 -11.96 14.23 -10.49
N ARG A 108 -11.20 14.06 -11.58
CA ARG A 108 -11.78 13.73 -12.89
C ARG A 108 -12.36 12.32 -12.91
N SER A 109 -11.69 11.33 -12.31
CA SER A 109 -12.21 9.97 -12.22
C SER A 109 -13.48 9.90 -11.35
N ALA A 110 -13.51 10.66 -10.26
CA ALA A 110 -14.66 10.82 -9.37
C ALA A 110 -15.89 11.37 -10.11
N ASP A 111 -15.71 12.32 -11.03
CA ASP A 111 -16.82 12.85 -11.84
C ASP A 111 -17.41 11.80 -12.80
N VAL A 112 -16.58 10.91 -13.36
CA VAL A 112 -17.02 9.85 -14.29
C VAL A 112 -17.95 8.84 -13.62
N ILE A 113 -17.65 8.44 -12.38
CA ILE A 113 -18.43 7.43 -11.67
C ILE A 113 -19.49 8.01 -10.73
N ARG A 114 -19.69 9.33 -10.74
CA ARG A 114 -20.63 10.03 -9.87
C ARG A 114 -22.05 9.47 -9.95
N SER A 115 -22.47 8.96 -11.10
CA SER A 115 -23.80 8.36 -11.31
C SER A 115 -23.92 6.91 -10.82
N VAL A 116 -22.82 6.27 -10.42
CA VAL A 116 -22.83 4.87 -9.96
C VAL A 116 -23.51 4.79 -8.59
N VAL A 117 -24.57 4.00 -8.50
CA VAL A 117 -25.39 3.91 -7.28
C VAL A 117 -24.60 3.25 -6.14
N GLY A 118 -24.63 3.89 -4.97
CA GLY A 118 -24.00 3.39 -3.75
C GLY A 118 -22.47 3.45 -3.76
N HIS A 119 -21.87 4.22 -4.69
CA HIS A 119 -20.43 4.30 -4.80
C HIS A 119 -19.79 4.99 -3.60
N ILE A 120 -18.65 4.45 -3.17
CA ILE A 120 -17.66 5.15 -2.36
C ILE A 120 -16.38 5.06 -3.17
N HIS A 121 -15.96 6.18 -3.76
CA HIS A 121 -14.71 6.26 -4.52
C HIS A 121 -13.62 6.82 -3.63
N THR A 122 -12.49 6.15 -3.56
CA THR A 122 -11.43 6.52 -2.62
C THR A 122 -10.08 6.50 -3.31
N LEU A 123 -9.38 7.62 -3.27
CA LEU A 123 -7.93 7.69 -3.47
C LEU A 123 -7.26 7.45 -2.13
N VAL A 124 -6.30 6.52 -2.08
CA VAL A 124 -5.47 6.25 -0.91
C VAL A 124 -4.03 6.58 -1.27
N LEU A 125 -3.40 7.39 -0.41
CA LEU A 125 -2.00 7.75 -0.48
C LEU A 125 -1.30 7.09 0.72
N HIS A 126 -0.61 6.00 0.43
CA HIS A 126 0.04 5.16 1.42
C HIS A 126 1.57 5.32 1.29
N PRO A 127 2.20 6.23 2.05
CA PRO A 127 3.65 6.38 2.06
C PRO A 127 4.35 5.11 2.55
N LEU A 128 5.50 4.82 1.98
CA LEU A 128 6.48 3.90 2.54
C LEU A 128 7.71 4.75 2.94
N PRO A 129 7.75 5.22 4.20
CA PRO A 129 8.82 6.10 4.68
C PRO A 129 10.17 5.40 4.68
N LEU A 130 11.25 6.18 4.62
CA LEU A 130 12.61 5.64 4.62
C LEU A 130 12.87 4.71 5.82
N GLY A 131 12.46 5.10 7.02
CA GLY A 131 12.61 4.26 8.22
C GLY A 131 11.91 2.89 8.11
N MET A 132 10.78 2.81 7.42
CA MET A 132 10.10 1.52 7.16
C MET A 132 10.89 0.68 6.15
N LEU A 133 11.39 1.30 5.08
CA LEU A 133 12.21 0.61 4.08
C LEU A 133 13.52 0.10 4.69
N GLU A 134 14.19 0.93 5.50
CA GLU A 134 15.39 0.56 6.25
C GLU A 134 15.10 -0.58 7.20
N ALA A 135 14.03 -0.47 7.99
CA ALA A 135 13.61 -1.50 8.92
C ALA A 135 13.35 -2.84 8.24
N SER A 136 12.67 -2.81 7.08
CA SER A 136 12.40 -4.00 6.27
C SER A 136 13.67 -4.60 5.67
N SER A 137 14.72 -3.81 5.45
CA SER A 137 15.97 -4.26 4.83
C SER A 137 17.00 -4.75 5.83
N ARG A 138 16.69 -4.69 7.13
CA ARG A 138 17.58 -5.18 8.18
C ARG A 138 17.80 -6.69 8.04
N ILE A 139 19.06 -7.08 8.12
CA ILE A 139 19.46 -8.48 8.23
C ILE A 139 19.25 -8.87 9.69
N ALA A 140 18.45 -9.92 9.94
CA ALA A 140 18.44 -10.54 11.27
C ALA A 140 19.85 -11.06 11.55
N ALA A 141 20.46 -10.66 12.66
CA ALA A 141 21.72 -11.25 13.10
C ALA A 141 21.48 -12.74 13.31
N THR A 142 21.94 -13.57 12.38
CA THR A 142 22.00 -15.01 12.59
C THR A 142 23.30 -15.31 13.29
N ASP A 143 23.24 -15.95 14.45
CA ASP A 143 24.38 -16.61 15.08
C ASP A 143 25.08 -17.43 14.01
N GLY A 144 26.32 -17.08 13.68
CA GLY A 144 26.98 -17.26 12.37
C GLY A 144 27.24 -18.69 11.87
N ALA A 145 26.27 -19.60 11.99
CA ALA A 145 26.44 -21.02 11.74
C ALA A 145 25.60 -21.60 10.58
N THR A 146 24.48 -21.02 10.11
CA THR A 146 23.61 -21.80 9.18
C THR A 146 22.74 -21.06 8.14
N SER A 147 22.87 -19.76 7.87
CA SER A 147 22.24 -19.18 6.67
C SER A 147 22.94 -17.94 6.13
N PRO A 148 23.01 -17.76 4.79
CA PRO A 148 23.44 -16.49 4.22
C PRO A 148 22.51 -15.37 4.72
N ALA A 149 23.06 -14.18 5.00
CA ALA A 149 22.32 -13.02 5.48
C ALA A 149 20.97 -12.85 4.75
N VAL A 150 19.88 -13.30 5.38
CA VAL A 150 18.54 -13.15 4.83
C VAL A 150 18.11 -11.75 5.21
N THR A 151 18.20 -10.81 4.28
CA THR A 151 17.47 -9.55 4.39
C THR A 151 15.99 -9.90 4.55
N SER A 152 15.30 -9.39 5.57
CA SER A 152 13.84 -9.63 5.72
C SER A 152 13.00 -8.96 4.62
N ASN A 153 13.62 -8.14 3.78
CA ASN A 153 13.01 -7.53 2.61
C ASN A 153 12.88 -8.51 1.44
N PHE A 154 11.83 -9.32 1.50
CA PHE A 154 11.43 -10.20 0.39
C PHE A 154 10.80 -9.45 -0.79
N LEU A 155 10.41 -8.20 -0.58
CA LEU A 155 9.67 -7.36 -1.53
C LEU A 155 10.58 -6.67 -2.55
N GLY A 156 11.90 -6.69 -2.33
CA GLY A 156 12.88 -6.09 -3.25
C GLY A 156 12.86 -4.57 -3.29
N LEU A 157 12.39 -3.97 -2.21
CA LEU A 157 12.47 -2.54 -2.00
C LEU A 157 13.91 -2.17 -1.61
N ASN A 158 14.36 -0.97 -1.94
CA ASN A 158 15.67 -0.49 -1.51
C ASN A 158 15.49 0.85 -0.80
N PRO A 159 15.97 1.01 0.44
CA PRO A 159 15.93 2.30 1.13
C PRO A 159 16.56 3.44 0.32
N GLN A 160 17.59 3.15 -0.47
CA GLN A 160 18.26 4.13 -1.33
C GLN A 160 17.41 4.57 -2.54
N GLU A 161 16.31 3.88 -2.83
CA GLU A 161 15.37 4.23 -3.89
C GLU A 161 14.14 5.00 -3.36
N GLY A 162 14.00 5.15 -2.03
CA GLY A 162 12.87 5.79 -1.35
C GLY A 162 13.10 7.24 -0.89
N PRO A 163 12.11 7.89 -0.24
CA PRO A 163 10.81 7.35 0.17
C PRO A 163 9.87 7.06 -1.00
N LEU A 164 8.99 6.06 -0.83
CA LEU A 164 8.03 5.64 -1.85
C LEU A 164 6.60 6.00 -1.42
N LEU A 165 5.68 5.94 -2.37
CA LEU A 165 4.26 6.17 -2.20
C LEU A 165 3.49 5.13 -3.01
N ILE A 166 2.66 4.35 -2.34
CA ILE A 166 1.63 3.56 -3.00
C ILE A 166 0.44 4.49 -3.24
N VAL A 167 0.08 4.65 -4.51
CA VAL A 167 -1.12 5.36 -4.95
C VAL A 167 -2.14 4.28 -5.28
N GLU A 168 -3.14 4.16 -4.41
CA GLU A 168 -4.20 3.17 -4.54
C GLU A 168 -5.51 3.88 -4.85
N ILE A 169 -6.30 3.26 -5.72
CA ILE A 169 -7.68 3.64 -5.95
C ILE A 169 -8.58 2.46 -5.58
N CYS A 170 -9.57 2.74 -4.75
CA CYS A 170 -10.55 1.79 -4.27
C CYS A 170 -11.94 2.30 -4.57
N THR A 171 -12.86 1.44 -4.99
CA THR A 171 -14.27 1.81 -5.14
C THR A 171 -15.18 0.68 -4.72
N THR A 172 -16.08 0.98 -3.78
CA THR A 172 -17.22 0.11 -3.48
C THR A 172 -18.44 0.59 -4.24
N TYR A 173 -19.31 -0.32 -4.68
CA TYR A 173 -20.54 0.01 -5.43
C TYR A 173 -21.54 -1.16 -5.38
N ASN A 174 -22.78 -0.92 -5.81
CA ASN A 174 -23.87 -1.89 -5.62
C ASN A 174 -24.05 -2.85 -6.80
N ASN A 175 -24.09 -2.33 -8.03
CA ASN A 175 -24.61 -3.08 -9.19
C ASN A 175 -23.48 -3.58 -10.10
N ALA A 176 -23.52 -4.85 -10.49
CA ALA A 176 -22.54 -5.49 -11.37
C ALA A 176 -22.47 -4.89 -12.78
N GLU A 177 -23.56 -4.25 -13.24
CA GLU A 177 -23.59 -3.52 -14.52
C GLU A 177 -22.53 -2.41 -14.62
N ASN A 178 -22.01 -1.93 -13.48
CA ASN A 178 -20.99 -0.89 -13.44
C ASN A 178 -19.56 -1.43 -13.33
N ASP A 179 -19.35 -2.75 -13.27
CA ASP A 179 -18.01 -3.36 -13.12
C ASP A 179 -17.01 -2.81 -14.13
N ASP A 180 -17.39 -2.87 -15.41
CA ASP A 180 -16.55 -2.43 -16.52
C ASP A 180 -16.26 -0.93 -16.46
N LEU A 181 -17.26 -0.13 -16.10
CA LEU A 181 -17.10 1.32 -15.97
C LEU A 181 -16.10 1.66 -14.87
N VAL A 182 -16.23 1.03 -13.70
CA VAL A 182 -15.34 1.26 -12.56
C VAL A 182 -13.92 0.77 -12.89
N ALA A 183 -13.78 -0.42 -13.46
CA ALA A 183 -12.48 -1.00 -13.84
C ALA A 183 -11.73 -0.15 -14.88
N LYS A 184 -12.45 0.34 -15.92
CA LYS A 184 -11.88 1.23 -16.94
C LYS A 184 -11.50 2.58 -16.35
N THR A 185 -12.32 3.13 -15.45
CA THR A 185 -12.03 4.39 -14.76
C THR A 185 -10.77 4.29 -13.91
N HIS A 186 -10.62 3.22 -13.13
CA HIS A 186 -9.42 2.96 -12.32
C HIS A 186 -8.18 2.79 -13.19
N THR A 187 -8.27 2.00 -14.26
CA THR A 187 -7.15 1.76 -15.17
C THR A 187 -6.71 3.06 -15.83
N LYS A 188 -7.65 3.82 -16.38
CA LYS A 188 -7.35 5.13 -17.00
C LYS A 188 -6.67 6.07 -16.00
N TYR A 189 -7.21 6.19 -14.79
CA TYR A 189 -6.64 7.03 -13.75
C TYR A 189 -5.19 6.65 -13.43
N LEU A 190 -4.93 5.37 -13.12
CA LEU A 190 -3.59 4.92 -12.77
C LEU A 190 -2.62 5.01 -13.94
N ASP A 191 -3.07 4.76 -15.18
CA ASP A 191 -2.25 4.93 -16.37
C ASP A 191 -1.83 6.40 -16.55
N GLU A 192 -2.75 7.35 -16.36
CA GLU A 192 -2.46 8.79 -16.40
C GLU A 192 -1.44 9.20 -15.32
N VAL A 193 -1.58 8.70 -14.09
CA VAL A 193 -0.61 8.96 -13.01
C VAL A 193 0.74 8.30 -13.32
N THR A 194 0.77 7.08 -13.85
CA THR A 194 2.00 6.39 -14.26
C THR A 194 2.72 7.12 -15.38
N ILE A 195 2.00 7.67 -16.36
CA ILE A 195 2.59 8.48 -17.43
C ILE A 195 3.29 9.71 -16.84
N LEU A 196 2.60 10.48 -15.99
CA LEU A 196 3.20 11.64 -15.31
C LEU A 196 4.41 11.24 -14.45
N ALA A 197 4.30 10.14 -13.70
CA ALA A 197 5.41 9.64 -12.89
C ALA A 197 6.64 9.31 -13.75
N ARG A 198 6.45 8.70 -14.92
CA ARG A 198 7.55 8.40 -15.86
C ARG A 198 8.18 9.65 -16.44
N GLU A 199 7.38 10.63 -16.86
CA GLU A 199 7.86 11.92 -17.36
C GLU A 199 8.70 12.65 -16.31
N MET A 200 8.37 12.48 -15.02
CA MET A 200 9.11 13.06 -13.90
C MET A 200 10.28 12.19 -13.39
N GLY A 201 10.48 10.98 -13.92
CA GLY A 201 11.50 10.03 -13.42
C GLY A 201 11.20 9.46 -12.02
N LEU A 202 9.91 9.43 -11.65
CA LEU A 202 9.39 9.02 -10.35
C LEU A 202 8.65 7.67 -10.38
N ASP A 203 8.58 7.01 -11.53
CA ASP A 203 7.96 5.68 -11.62
C ASP A 203 8.72 4.66 -10.76
N TYR A 204 8.00 3.64 -10.27
CA TYR A 204 8.60 2.59 -9.48
C TYR A 204 7.95 1.24 -9.76
N ARG A 205 8.78 0.21 -9.94
CA ARG A 205 8.38 -1.13 -10.39
C ARG A 205 7.48 -1.90 -9.43
N TYR A 206 7.53 -1.57 -8.14
CA TYR A 206 6.86 -2.33 -7.09
C TYR A 206 5.34 -2.21 -7.20
N ILE A 207 4.63 -3.32 -7.02
CA ILE A 207 3.17 -3.35 -6.94
C ILE A 207 2.82 -4.03 -5.62
N PHE A 208 2.00 -3.38 -4.80
CA PHE A 208 1.63 -3.95 -3.52
C PHE A 208 0.58 -5.05 -3.73
N ALA A 209 0.97 -6.29 -3.48
CA ALA A 209 0.19 -7.49 -3.80
C ALA A 209 -1.25 -7.48 -3.25
N ASN A 210 -1.47 -6.85 -2.08
CA ASN A 210 -2.80 -6.81 -1.45
C ASN A 210 -3.81 -5.94 -2.22
N TYR A 211 -3.35 -4.99 -3.04
CA TYR A 211 -4.20 -4.10 -3.83
C TYR A 211 -3.97 -4.28 -5.34
N ALA A 212 -3.33 -5.38 -5.73
CA ALA A 212 -3.00 -5.65 -7.11
C ALA A 212 -4.15 -6.34 -7.83
N TRP A 213 -4.37 -5.98 -9.09
CA TRP A 213 -5.29 -6.67 -9.97
C TRP A 213 -4.71 -8.06 -10.33
N PRO A 214 -5.53 -9.12 -10.48
CA PRO A 214 -5.03 -10.48 -10.68
C PRO A 214 -4.08 -10.68 -11.88
N THR A 215 -4.17 -9.82 -12.90
CA THR A 215 -3.33 -9.89 -14.11
C THR A 215 -2.07 -9.03 -14.02
N GLU A 216 -1.86 -8.29 -12.94
CA GLU A 216 -0.69 -7.43 -12.78
C GLU A 216 0.59 -8.24 -12.51
N PRO A 217 1.74 -7.78 -13.03
CA PRO A 217 3.00 -8.49 -12.92
C PRO A 217 3.66 -8.28 -11.54
N VAL A 218 2.94 -8.51 -10.44
CA VAL A 218 3.39 -8.23 -9.06
C VAL A 218 4.75 -8.83 -8.75
N MET A 219 4.97 -10.11 -9.12
CA MET A 219 6.24 -10.80 -8.88
C MET A 219 7.42 -10.21 -9.65
N ALA A 220 7.17 -9.58 -10.81
CA ALA A 220 8.22 -8.85 -11.53
C ALA A 220 8.61 -7.56 -10.79
N GLY A 221 7.66 -6.93 -10.08
CA GLY A 221 7.89 -5.73 -9.28
C GLY A 221 8.87 -5.93 -8.13
N TYR A 222 9.08 -7.17 -7.67
CA TYR A 222 10.06 -7.48 -6.62
C TYR A 222 11.51 -7.43 -7.13
N GLY A 223 11.71 -7.35 -8.44
CA GLY A 223 13.02 -7.33 -9.07
C GLY A 223 13.64 -8.72 -9.27
N ALA A 224 14.55 -8.81 -10.23
CA ALA A 224 15.11 -10.07 -10.70
C ALA A 224 15.85 -10.86 -9.61
N GLU A 225 16.62 -10.17 -8.76
CA GLU A 225 17.38 -10.79 -7.68
C GLU A 225 16.46 -11.49 -6.67
N ARG A 226 15.39 -10.81 -6.23
CA ARG A 226 14.45 -11.38 -5.27
C ARG A 226 13.62 -12.48 -5.88
N LEU A 227 13.20 -12.32 -7.12
CA LEU A 227 12.49 -13.39 -7.83
C LEU A 227 13.36 -14.64 -7.99
N ALA A 228 14.66 -14.50 -8.25
CA ALA A 228 15.60 -15.62 -8.29
C ALA A 228 15.75 -16.30 -6.92
N CYS A 229 15.78 -15.53 -5.83
CA CYS A 229 15.80 -16.07 -4.47
C CYS A 229 14.51 -16.86 -4.16
N LEU A 230 13.33 -16.27 -4.43
CA LEU A 230 12.03 -16.93 -4.22
C LEU A 230 11.91 -18.23 -5.00
N ARG A 231 12.44 -18.28 -6.23
CA ARG A 231 12.50 -19.51 -7.03
C ARG A 231 13.36 -20.60 -6.39
N LYS A 232 14.53 -20.25 -5.83
CA LYS A 232 15.38 -21.20 -5.09
C LYS A 232 14.68 -21.73 -3.85
N VAL A 233 13.98 -20.86 -3.10
CA VAL A 233 13.19 -21.24 -1.93
C VAL A 233 12.05 -22.19 -2.34
N ALA A 234 11.31 -21.86 -3.40
CA ALA A 234 10.24 -22.71 -3.92
C ALA A 234 10.77 -24.08 -4.37
N ALA A 235 11.93 -24.15 -5.04
CA ALA A 235 12.53 -25.43 -5.43
C ALA A 235 12.89 -26.31 -4.22
N LYS A 236 13.29 -25.69 -3.10
CA LYS A 236 13.66 -26.40 -1.86
C LYS A 236 12.43 -26.90 -1.09
N TYR A 237 11.40 -26.07 -0.96
CA TYR A 237 10.26 -26.34 -0.05
C TYR A 237 8.98 -26.79 -0.76
N ASP A 238 8.83 -26.50 -2.06
CA ASP A 238 7.73 -26.94 -2.91
C ASP A 238 8.28 -27.53 -4.23
N PRO A 239 9.10 -28.60 -4.19
CA PRO A 239 9.74 -29.17 -5.39
C PRO A 239 8.73 -29.72 -6.41
N LYS A 240 7.49 -30.03 -5.99
CA LYS A 240 6.41 -30.47 -6.87
C LYS A 240 5.59 -29.31 -7.45
N GLY A 241 5.86 -28.07 -7.02
CA GLY A 241 5.18 -26.87 -7.49
C GLY A 241 3.67 -26.86 -7.16
N PHE A 242 3.27 -27.44 -6.03
CA PHE A 242 1.88 -27.46 -5.59
C PHE A 242 1.30 -26.04 -5.52
N PHE A 243 2.02 -25.08 -4.93
CA PHE A 243 1.55 -23.70 -4.83
C PHE A 243 1.63 -22.93 -6.15
N GLN A 244 2.43 -23.41 -7.10
CA GLN A 244 2.51 -22.84 -8.45
C GLN A 244 1.42 -23.36 -9.39
N GLY A 245 0.92 -24.58 -9.18
CA GLY A 245 -0.01 -25.24 -10.10
C GLY A 245 -1.40 -25.55 -9.55
N GLN A 246 -1.52 -25.90 -8.26
CA GLN A 246 -2.77 -26.37 -7.66
C GLN A 246 -3.47 -25.31 -6.82
N PHE A 247 -2.72 -24.37 -6.23
CA PHE A 247 -3.29 -23.31 -5.42
C PHE A 247 -4.00 -22.26 -6.28
N VAL A 248 -5.29 -22.07 -6.07
CA VAL A 248 -6.10 -21.03 -6.73
C VAL A 248 -5.81 -19.67 -6.09
N GLY A 249 -5.45 -18.69 -6.90
CA GLY A 249 -5.13 -17.34 -6.44
C GLY A 249 -3.66 -17.10 -6.08
N GLY A 250 -3.37 -15.88 -5.64
CA GLY A 250 -2.02 -15.38 -5.41
C GLY A 250 -1.19 -15.22 -6.69
N PHE A 251 -0.18 -14.35 -6.64
CA PHE A 251 0.72 -14.13 -7.76
C PHE A 251 1.76 -15.25 -7.83
N LYS A 252 1.98 -15.82 -9.01
CA LYS A 252 2.90 -16.95 -9.21
C LYS A 252 4.29 -16.45 -9.59
N ILE A 253 5.34 -17.09 -9.09
CA ILE A 253 6.74 -16.75 -9.40
C ILE A 253 7.23 -17.35 -10.73
N GLY A 254 6.35 -18.11 -11.40
CA GLY A 254 6.61 -18.87 -12.61
C GLY A 254 7.30 -20.21 -12.31
N ARG A 255 7.07 -21.22 -13.17
CA ARG A 255 7.79 -22.50 -13.07
C ARG A 255 9.26 -22.28 -13.44
N LEU A 256 10.15 -22.83 -12.62
CA LEU A 256 11.50 -23.16 -13.08
C LEU A 256 11.32 -24.25 -14.15
N ARG A 257 11.62 -23.94 -15.40
CA ARG A 257 11.81 -24.95 -16.43
C ARG A 257 13.21 -25.51 -16.30
#